data_AF-A0A6C0LS16-F1
#
_entry.id   AF-A0A6C0LS16-F1
#
_cell.length_a   1.000
_cell.length_b   1.000
_cell.length_c   1.000
_cell.angle_alpha   90.00
_cell.angle_beta   90.00
_cell.angle_gamma   90.00
#
_symmetry.space_group_name_H-M   'P 1'
#
loop_
_entity.id
_entity.type
_entity.pdbx_description
1 polymer ?
#
loop_
_entity_poly.entity_id
_entity_poly.type
_entity_poly.pdbx_seq_one_letter_code
_entity_poly.pdbx_strand_id
1 'polypeptide(L)'
;MCIFTNKIIYTECIMEYFNQYIFIKTNNETNKPRTALHSFQYFIQNSRIELISDSSAFGIVFKCMFQKKENKSPYFYINSQGELSNVKTIAIKLLLLCDYNYTINNDEPEQNTRLSWDYIDKTNKKGIKLYEKRDAFMNEIQMLLDVSEKGIYALNRNTPISLYSRIYSHTSAQYKLLEYILHRNCADKISRNSISQITSTFRNVQQKYNTNIYFGVAAMEYIESDYIVYCDIIKPIIFDEIKVIPGNENIHKYDSINLSKYSKRLRWMYNTTRYELLRLAIDTGYSQGDYHTENLLVNEKKRLTMIIDFGKGKEIIDNRDNIDLWMKIKKSNSDEESLQYLRDILLNIFETTFVENEKNSAEYKWLKNIDMEDYRIILFIHQLRELYTEKKTTKVFDMYFESRSEYVFNGYIYIDDKPFTQVEKYRYYFCKIPMRMLMRLF
;
A
#
# COMPACT_ATOMS: atom_id res chain seq x y z
N MET A 1 62.77 5.08 -1.94
CA MET A 1 61.91 4.68 -0.81
C MET A 1 60.61 5.49 -0.92
N CYS A 2 59.64 5.00 -1.70
CA CYS A 2 58.35 5.67 -1.89
C CYS A 2 57.35 5.11 -0.89
N ILE A 3 56.97 5.93 0.08
CA ILE A 3 55.92 5.59 1.05
C ILE A 3 54.59 5.93 0.36
N PHE A 4 53.86 4.90 -0.09
CA PHE A 4 52.46 5.03 -0.48
C PHE A 4 51.60 5.10 0.79
N THR A 5 51.17 6.29 1.18
CA THR A 5 50.07 6.45 2.13
C THR A 5 48.76 6.19 1.40
N ASN A 6 48.19 5.01 1.57
CA ASN A 6 46.81 4.69 1.18
C ASN A 6 45.85 5.52 2.04
N LYS A 7 45.58 6.76 1.61
CA LYS A 7 44.44 7.53 2.10
C LYS A 7 43.21 6.98 1.38
N ILE A 8 42.57 5.98 1.98
CA ILE A 8 41.22 5.57 1.59
C ILE A 8 40.35 6.79 1.84
N ILE A 9 39.98 7.49 0.76
CA ILE A 9 38.96 8.53 0.79
C ILE A 9 37.65 7.78 1.01
N TYR A 10 37.20 7.70 2.27
CA TYR A 10 35.78 7.50 2.54
C TYR A 10 35.09 8.76 2.03
N THR A 11 34.67 8.75 0.76
CA THR A 11 33.52 9.58 0.40
C THR A 11 32.43 9.14 1.35
N GLU A 12 32.07 9.99 2.31
CA GLU A 12 30.86 9.85 3.10
C GLU A 12 29.73 9.68 2.09
N CYS A 13 29.37 8.43 1.84
CA CYS A 13 28.16 8.11 1.11
C CYS A 13 27.07 8.48 2.11
N ILE A 14 26.66 9.74 2.09
CA ILE A 14 25.57 10.27 2.90
C ILE A 14 24.40 9.37 2.57
N MET A 15 24.07 8.46 3.49
CA MET A 15 22.97 7.53 3.32
C MET A 15 21.68 8.34 3.46
N GLU A 16 21.20 8.87 2.35
CA GLU A 16 19.93 9.59 2.30
C GLU A 16 18.78 8.57 2.25
N TYR A 17 18.06 8.48 3.35
CA TYR A 17 16.82 7.72 3.44
C TYR A 17 15.66 8.61 2.96
N PHE A 18 15.00 8.22 1.88
CA PHE A 18 13.94 9.02 1.25
C PHE A 18 12.56 8.68 1.83
N ASN A 19 12.28 9.05 3.08
CA ASN A 19 10.90 9.04 3.57
C ASN A 19 10.17 10.25 2.98
N GLN A 20 9.15 10.02 2.16
CA GLN A 20 8.34 11.08 1.55
C GLN A 20 6.88 10.93 1.99
N TYR A 21 6.23 11.99 2.42
CA TYR A 21 4.82 11.92 2.84
C TYR A 21 3.94 12.77 1.94
N ILE A 22 2.78 12.25 1.52
CA ILE A 22 1.86 12.95 0.63
C ILE A 22 0.83 13.72 1.44
N PHE A 23 0.68 15.01 1.12
CA PHE A 23 -0.30 15.91 1.72
C PHE A 23 -1.14 16.59 0.64
N ILE A 24 -2.35 17.01 1.03
CA ILE A 24 -3.18 17.92 0.23
C ILE A 24 -2.70 19.34 0.48
N LYS A 25 -2.58 20.13 -0.59
CA LYS A 25 -2.22 21.54 -0.49
C LYS A 25 -3.30 22.36 0.24
N THR A 26 -2.85 23.11 1.21
CA THR A 26 -3.64 24.04 2.02
C THR A 26 -3.38 25.49 1.59
N ASN A 27 -3.85 26.47 2.37
CA ASN A 27 -3.58 27.89 2.12
C ASN A 27 -2.08 28.23 2.14
N ASN A 28 -1.25 27.43 2.81
CA ASN A 28 0.20 27.61 2.87
C ASN A 28 0.85 27.36 1.51
N GLU A 29 0.34 26.37 0.75
CA GLU A 29 0.92 25.97 -0.54
C GLU A 29 0.14 26.52 -1.74
N THR A 30 -1.12 26.95 -1.56
CA THR A 30 -1.96 27.44 -2.66
C THR A 30 -3.06 28.39 -2.21
N ASN A 31 -3.31 29.44 -2.99
CA ASN A 31 -4.40 30.40 -2.75
C ASN A 31 -5.81 29.81 -2.98
N LYS A 32 -5.92 28.53 -3.36
CA LYS A 32 -7.19 27.83 -3.67
C LYS A 32 -7.15 26.40 -3.11
N PRO A 33 -7.19 26.22 -1.78
CA PRO A 33 -7.18 24.90 -1.16
C PRO A 33 -8.39 24.07 -1.63
N ARG A 34 -8.29 22.76 -1.47
CA ARG A 34 -9.31 21.80 -1.91
C ARG A 34 -9.58 20.80 -0.81
N THR A 35 -10.85 20.39 -0.71
CA THR A 35 -11.22 19.21 0.08
C THR A 35 -10.64 17.94 -0.58
N ALA A 36 -10.50 16.84 0.15
CA ALA A 36 -10.00 15.57 -0.39
C ALA A 36 -10.74 15.12 -1.66
N LEU A 37 -12.08 15.22 -1.67
CA LEU A 37 -12.91 14.93 -2.85
C LEU A 37 -12.55 15.82 -4.04
N HIS A 38 -12.50 17.14 -3.84
CA HIS A 38 -12.18 18.07 -4.92
C HIS A 38 -10.73 17.93 -5.40
N SER A 39 -9.79 17.61 -4.51
CA SER A 39 -8.40 17.30 -4.85
C SER A 39 -8.32 16.07 -5.74
N PHE A 40 -8.96 14.97 -5.35
CA PHE A 40 -8.99 13.73 -6.14
C PHE A 40 -9.62 13.97 -7.52
N GLN A 41 -10.81 14.58 -7.57
CA GLN A 41 -11.49 14.88 -8.83
C GLN A 41 -10.66 15.77 -9.73
N TYR A 42 -10.06 16.82 -9.18
CA TYR A 42 -9.19 17.72 -9.93
C TYR A 42 -7.95 16.98 -10.46
N PHE A 43 -7.36 16.08 -9.68
CA PHE A 43 -6.22 15.27 -10.11
C PHE A 43 -6.60 14.36 -11.28
N ILE A 44 -7.65 13.53 -11.13
CA ILE A 44 -8.06 12.57 -12.16
C ILE A 44 -8.55 13.30 -13.42
N GLN A 45 -9.31 14.40 -13.29
CA GLN A 45 -9.78 15.21 -14.42
C GLN A 45 -8.64 15.77 -15.27
N ASN A 46 -7.48 16.00 -14.66
CA ASN A 46 -6.31 16.56 -15.31
C ASN A 46 -5.19 15.53 -15.50
N SER A 47 -5.51 14.24 -15.45
CA SER A 47 -4.54 13.15 -15.63
C SER A 47 -4.74 12.42 -16.95
N ARG A 48 -3.67 11.77 -17.41
CA ARG A 48 -3.72 10.67 -18.37
C ARG A 48 -3.81 9.35 -17.58
N ILE A 49 -4.77 8.49 -17.93
CA ILE A 49 -5.08 7.25 -17.18
C ILE A 49 -4.66 6.03 -18.00
N GLU A 50 -3.79 5.21 -17.45
CA GLU A 50 -3.22 4.02 -18.09
C GLU A 50 -3.45 2.78 -17.21
N LEU A 51 -3.86 1.66 -17.80
CA LEU A 51 -3.99 0.40 -17.10
C LEU A 51 -2.62 -0.12 -16.65
N ILE A 52 -2.46 -0.37 -15.34
CA ILE A 52 -1.26 -1.03 -14.79
C ILE A 52 -1.52 -2.54 -14.74
N SER A 53 -2.61 -2.92 -14.09
CA SER A 53 -2.90 -4.32 -13.78
C SER A 53 -4.40 -4.59 -13.77
N ASP A 54 -4.78 -5.68 -14.41
CA ASP A 54 -6.10 -6.29 -14.37
C ASP A 54 -6.05 -7.73 -13.88
N SER A 55 -4.93 -8.19 -13.30
CA SER A 55 -4.76 -9.55 -12.81
C SER A 55 -5.46 -9.83 -11.48
N SER A 56 -5.76 -8.80 -10.69
CA SER A 56 -6.45 -8.94 -9.41
C SER A 56 -7.85 -9.54 -9.60
N ALA A 57 -8.22 -10.50 -8.75
CA ALA A 57 -9.56 -11.09 -8.76
C ALA A 57 -10.66 -10.04 -8.48
N PHE A 58 -10.38 -9.03 -7.66
CA PHE A 58 -11.39 -8.12 -7.13
C PHE A 58 -11.43 -6.75 -7.83
N GLY A 59 -10.35 -6.34 -8.48
CA GLY A 59 -10.26 -4.98 -9.02
C GLY A 59 -9.39 -4.82 -10.25
N ILE A 60 -9.30 -3.58 -10.69
CA ILE A 60 -8.46 -3.13 -11.81
C ILE A 60 -7.70 -1.89 -11.34
N VAL A 61 -6.39 -1.88 -11.57
CA VAL A 61 -5.48 -0.84 -11.09
C VAL A 61 -4.97 -0.01 -12.25
N PHE A 62 -5.07 1.31 -12.13
CA PHE A 62 -4.68 2.28 -13.14
C PHE A 62 -3.66 3.28 -12.58
N LYS A 63 -2.74 3.69 -13.44
CA LYS A 63 -1.80 4.80 -13.24
C LYS A 63 -2.47 6.09 -13.71
N CYS A 64 -2.50 7.10 -12.86
CA CYS A 64 -3.00 8.43 -13.21
C CYS A 64 -1.83 9.43 -13.20
N MET A 65 -1.46 9.92 -14.38
CA MET A 65 -0.34 10.85 -14.57
C MET A 65 -0.84 12.27 -14.82
N PHE A 66 -0.60 13.18 -13.89
CA PHE A 66 -1.06 14.57 -13.94
C PHE A 66 -0.43 15.33 -15.13
N GLN A 67 -1.26 15.98 -15.95
CA GLN A 67 -0.86 16.61 -17.22
C GLN A 67 -0.81 18.14 -17.17
N LYS A 68 -1.20 18.77 -16.06
CA LYS A 68 -1.04 20.22 -15.90
C LYS A 68 0.37 20.54 -15.38
N LYS A 69 0.71 21.83 -15.34
CA LYS A 69 1.94 22.31 -14.69
C LYS A 69 2.03 21.72 -13.28
N GLU A 70 3.21 21.22 -12.90
CA GLU A 70 3.42 20.43 -11.69
C GLU A 70 2.97 21.16 -10.42
N ASN A 71 3.22 22.47 -10.35
CA ASN A 71 2.79 23.31 -9.23
C ASN A 71 1.27 23.39 -9.04
N LYS A 72 0.47 22.95 -10.04
CA LYS A 72 -0.99 22.84 -9.94
C LYS A 72 -1.47 21.51 -9.38
N SER A 73 -0.58 20.54 -9.14
CA SER A 73 -0.99 19.32 -8.46
C SER A 73 -1.63 19.68 -7.12
N PRO A 74 -2.78 19.10 -6.76
CA PRO A 74 -3.43 19.31 -5.46
C PRO A 74 -2.68 18.61 -4.32
N TYR A 75 -1.69 17.77 -4.63
CA TYR A 75 -0.90 17.04 -3.66
C TYR A 75 0.59 17.37 -3.77
N PHE A 76 1.31 17.20 -2.67
CA PHE A 76 2.76 17.36 -2.60
C PHE A 76 3.37 16.34 -1.63
N TYR A 77 4.64 16.01 -1.87
CA TYR A 77 5.50 15.26 -0.98
C TYR A 77 6.29 16.20 -0.07
N ILE A 78 6.52 15.79 1.17
CA ILE A 78 7.57 16.33 2.06
C ILE A 78 8.57 15.22 2.31
N ASN A 79 9.86 15.43 2.01
CA ASN A 79 10.90 14.44 2.30
C ASN A 79 11.48 14.59 3.72
N SER A 80 12.40 13.70 4.10
CA SER A 80 13.08 13.70 5.40
C SER A 80 13.92 14.95 5.67
N GLN A 81 14.28 15.70 4.62
CA GLN A 81 14.99 16.98 4.70
C GLN A 81 14.03 18.19 4.71
N GLY A 82 12.72 17.99 4.57
CA GLY A 82 11.71 19.05 4.53
C GLY A 82 11.50 19.68 3.15
N GLU A 83 12.11 19.11 2.11
CA GLU A 83 11.94 19.59 0.75
C GLU A 83 10.56 19.18 0.21
N LEU A 84 9.91 20.15 -0.44
CA LEU A 84 8.59 19.99 -1.03
C LEU A 84 8.70 19.64 -2.50
N SER A 85 8.00 18.58 -2.93
CA SER A 85 7.86 18.27 -4.36
C SER A 85 6.42 17.94 -4.72
N ASN A 86 5.99 18.23 -5.95
CA ASN A 86 4.60 17.99 -6.35
C ASN A 86 4.36 16.53 -6.71
N VAL A 87 3.23 15.95 -6.28
CA VAL A 87 2.84 14.61 -6.72
C VAL A 87 2.42 14.67 -8.18
N LYS A 88 3.04 13.85 -9.03
CA LYS A 88 2.74 13.78 -10.47
C LYS A 88 1.95 12.53 -10.85
N THR A 89 2.02 11.49 -10.02
CA THR A 89 1.41 10.19 -10.33
C THR A 89 0.76 9.61 -9.09
N ILE A 90 -0.44 9.08 -9.25
CA ILE A 90 -1.14 8.27 -8.23
C ILE A 90 -1.65 6.98 -8.87
N ALA A 91 -1.84 5.94 -8.07
CA ALA A 91 -2.53 4.72 -8.49
C ALA A 91 -3.99 4.79 -8.06
N ILE A 92 -4.91 4.29 -8.89
CA ILE A 92 -6.32 4.08 -8.52
C ILE A 92 -6.70 2.62 -8.74
N LYS A 93 -7.29 1.99 -7.72
CA LYS A 93 -7.95 0.68 -7.78
C LYS A 93 -9.44 0.90 -7.91
N LEU A 94 -10.03 0.35 -8.96
CA LEU A 94 -11.47 0.33 -9.21
C LEU A 94 -11.97 -1.10 -8.99
N LEU A 95 -13.07 -1.26 -8.26
CA LEU A 95 -13.65 -2.56 -7.94
C LEU A 95 -15.17 -2.49 -7.78
N LEU A 96 -15.83 -3.64 -7.86
CA LEU A 96 -17.26 -3.77 -7.59
C LEU A 96 -17.43 -4.41 -6.21
N LEU A 97 -18.29 -3.82 -5.39
CA LEU A 97 -18.57 -4.27 -4.03
C LEU A 97 -20.01 -4.77 -3.93
N CYS A 98 -20.27 -5.63 -2.95
CA CYS A 98 -21.63 -6.02 -2.58
C CYS A 98 -21.81 -6.06 -1.05
N ASP A 99 -23.05 -5.89 -0.59
CA ASP A 99 -23.39 -6.09 0.83
C ASP A 99 -23.40 -7.57 1.24
N TYR A 100 -23.13 -8.50 0.33
CA TYR A 100 -23.61 -9.87 0.44
C TYR A 100 -22.96 -10.69 1.57
N ASN A 101 -23.81 -11.05 2.53
CA ASN A 101 -23.75 -12.29 3.31
C ASN A 101 -24.88 -13.20 2.83
N TYR A 102 -24.60 -14.16 1.94
CA TYR A 102 -25.53 -15.29 1.71
C TYR A 102 -24.99 -16.51 2.43
N THR A 103 -25.61 -16.83 3.56
CA THR A 103 -25.62 -18.18 4.12
C THR A 103 -26.88 -18.87 3.60
N ILE A 104 -26.71 -19.90 2.77
CA ILE A 104 -27.65 -21.03 2.80
C ILE A 104 -26.79 -22.19 3.31
N ASN A 105 -26.85 -22.34 4.63
CA ASN A 105 -26.12 -23.29 5.47
C ASN A 105 -24.75 -22.79 5.96
N ASN A 106 -24.64 -22.77 7.28
CA ASN A 106 -23.50 -22.35 8.08
C ASN A 106 -22.25 -23.15 7.69
N ASP A 107 -21.35 -22.51 6.97
CA ASP A 107 -19.89 -22.53 7.06
C ASP A 107 -19.41 -21.50 6.01
N GLU A 108 -18.22 -20.93 6.16
CA GLU A 108 -17.71 -19.85 5.31
C GLU A 108 -18.06 -20.06 3.81
N PRO A 109 -18.58 -19.05 3.08
CA PRO A 109 -19.01 -19.27 1.71
C PRO A 109 -17.84 -19.75 0.86
N GLU A 110 -17.90 -21.01 0.44
CA GLU A 110 -16.96 -21.59 -0.52
C GLU A 110 -16.79 -20.64 -1.70
N GLN A 111 -15.57 -20.52 -2.25
CA GLN A 111 -15.24 -19.62 -3.36
C GLN A 111 -16.22 -19.69 -4.53
N ASN A 112 -16.89 -20.83 -4.70
CA ASN A 112 -17.89 -21.13 -5.73
C ASN A 112 -19.22 -20.37 -5.60
N THR A 113 -19.48 -19.69 -4.49
CA THR A 113 -20.73 -18.94 -4.24
C THR A 113 -20.57 -17.42 -4.35
N ARG A 114 -19.36 -16.93 -4.61
CA ARG A 114 -19.10 -15.49 -4.73
C ARG A 114 -19.73 -14.93 -5.99
N LEU A 115 -20.34 -13.75 -5.86
CA LEU A 115 -20.79 -12.99 -7.03
C LEU A 115 -19.60 -12.70 -7.92
N SER A 116 -19.80 -12.85 -9.23
CA SER A 116 -18.75 -12.69 -10.23
C SER A 116 -19.27 -12.03 -11.50
N TRP A 117 -18.35 -11.53 -12.31
CA TRP A 117 -18.66 -10.88 -13.59
C TRP A 117 -17.60 -11.21 -14.63
N ASP A 118 -18.05 -11.30 -15.88
CA ASP A 118 -17.18 -11.61 -17.03
C ASP A 118 -16.28 -10.43 -17.36
N TYR A 119 -14.99 -10.71 -17.58
CA TYR A 119 -13.99 -9.70 -17.93
C TYR A 119 -13.11 -10.18 -19.07
N ILE A 120 -12.80 -9.29 -20.00
CA ILE A 120 -11.81 -9.50 -21.06
C ILE A 120 -10.55 -8.74 -20.67
N ASP A 121 -9.45 -9.47 -20.48
CA ASP A 121 -8.18 -8.91 -20.03
C ASP A 121 -7.44 -8.14 -21.14
N LYS A 122 -6.34 -7.49 -20.76
CA LYS A 122 -5.47 -6.76 -21.69
C LYS A 122 -4.88 -7.63 -22.81
N THR A 123 -4.87 -8.96 -22.65
CA THR A 123 -4.44 -9.92 -23.67
C THR A 123 -5.61 -10.46 -24.50
N ASN A 124 -6.80 -9.88 -24.33
CA ASN A 124 -8.04 -10.26 -25.00
C ASN A 124 -8.55 -11.67 -24.63
N LYS A 125 -8.15 -12.19 -23.47
CA LYS A 125 -8.64 -13.46 -22.94
C LYS A 125 -9.83 -13.22 -22.01
N LYS A 126 -10.81 -14.12 -22.07
CA LYS A 126 -11.94 -14.13 -21.14
C LYS A 126 -11.49 -14.65 -19.79
N GLY A 127 -11.89 -13.96 -18.74
CA GLY A 127 -11.70 -14.33 -17.36
C GLY A 127 -12.91 -13.90 -16.52
N ILE A 128 -12.81 -14.15 -15.23
CA ILE A 128 -13.85 -13.85 -14.25
C ILE A 128 -13.25 -12.95 -13.18
N LYS A 129 -13.97 -11.89 -12.83
CA LYS A 129 -13.67 -11.06 -11.66
C LYS A 129 -14.75 -11.24 -10.61
N LEU A 130 -14.37 -11.09 -9.35
CA LEU A 130 -15.24 -11.29 -8.20
C LEU A 130 -15.68 -9.94 -7.64
N TYR A 131 -16.88 -9.88 -7.07
CA TYR A 131 -17.29 -8.77 -6.23
C TYR A 131 -16.62 -8.93 -4.86
N GLU A 132 -16.10 -7.82 -4.33
CA GLU A 132 -15.54 -7.79 -2.98
C GLU A 132 -16.66 -7.50 -1.96
N LYS A 133 -16.51 -8.01 -0.73
CA LYS A 133 -17.43 -7.64 0.36
C LYS A 133 -17.22 -6.17 0.71
N ARG A 134 -18.31 -5.40 0.78
CA ARG A 134 -18.27 -3.98 1.14
C ARG A 134 -17.50 -3.75 2.44
N ASP A 135 -17.85 -4.50 3.48
CA ASP A 135 -17.25 -4.33 4.81
C ASP A 135 -15.77 -4.74 4.84
N ALA A 136 -15.38 -5.76 4.05
CA ALA A 136 -13.97 -6.15 3.92
C ALA A 136 -13.14 -5.04 3.27
N PHE A 137 -13.64 -4.44 2.18
CA PHE A 137 -13.02 -3.27 1.56
C PHE A 137 -12.94 -2.09 2.53
N MET A 138 -14.00 -1.85 3.32
CA MET A 138 -13.99 -0.76 4.30
C MET A 138 -12.93 -0.97 5.39
N ASN A 139 -12.82 -2.19 5.91
CA ASN A 139 -11.83 -2.54 6.92
C ASN A 139 -10.39 -2.45 6.40
N GLU A 140 -10.12 -2.95 5.18
CA GLU A 140 -8.79 -2.86 4.54
C GLU A 140 -8.35 -1.39 4.45
N ILE A 141 -9.23 -0.53 3.95
CA ILE A 141 -8.91 0.88 3.77
C ILE A 141 -8.81 1.61 5.12
N GLN A 142 -9.69 1.37 6.08
CA GLN A 142 -9.60 1.97 7.41
C GLN A 142 -8.24 1.64 8.05
N MET A 143 -7.83 0.38 8.00
CA MET A 143 -6.53 -0.01 8.53
C MET A 143 -5.37 0.63 7.76
N LEU A 144 -5.42 0.69 6.42
CA LEU A 144 -4.39 1.37 5.63
C LEU A 144 -4.25 2.85 6.04
N LEU A 145 -5.35 3.48 6.46
CA LEU A 145 -5.35 4.85 6.97
C LEU A 145 -4.74 4.94 8.34
N ASP A 146 -5.14 4.09 9.26
CA ASP A 146 -4.60 4.08 10.62
C ASP A 146 -3.09 3.79 10.60
N VAL A 147 -2.66 2.85 9.74
CA VAL A 147 -1.24 2.54 9.50
C VAL A 147 -0.51 3.73 8.88
N SER A 148 -1.09 4.39 7.89
CA SER A 148 -0.48 5.57 7.25
C SER A 148 -0.31 6.71 8.25
N GLU A 149 -1.35 7.00 9.04
CA GLU A 149 -1.35 8.05 10.05
C GLU A 149 -0.34 7.76 11.17
N LYS A 150 -0.40 6.58 11.79
CA LYS A 150 0.56 6.20 12.83
C LYS A 150 1.99 6.10 12.28
N GLY A 151 2.17 5.63 11.05
CA GLY A 151 3.47 5.60 10.37
C GLY A 151 4.02 6.99 10.07
N ILE A 152 3.17 7.99 9.85
CA ILE A 152 3.57 9.41 9.80
C ILE A 152 4.10 9.86 11.17
N TYR A 153 3.35 9.64 12.26
CA TYR A 153 3.76 10.05 13.60
C TYR A 153 5.04 9.35 14.06
N ALA A 154 5.20 8.07 13.71
CA ALA A 154 6.40 7.29 14.01
C ALA A 154 7.55 7.55 13.02
N LEU A 155 7.34 8.40 12.00
CA LEU A 155 8.29 8.67 10.92
C LEU A 155 8.78 7.40 10.21
N ASN A 156 7.92 6.39 10.21
CA ASN A 156 8.12 5.11 9.58
C ASN A 156 7.16 4.93 8.41
N ARG A 157 7.66 5.22 7.22
CA ARG A 157 6.90 4.98 6.01
C ARG A 157 7.34 3.68 5.35
N ASN A 158 6.68 2.60 5.73
CA ASN A 158 6.83 1.31 5.07
C ASN A 158 5.54 0.87 4.37
N THR A 159 4.56 1.76 4.13
CA THR A 159 3.33 1.44 3.38
C THR A 159 3.00 2.52 2.34
N PRO A 160 2.28 2.18 1.26
CA PRO A 160 1.76 3.18 0.33
C PRO A 160 0.74 4.08 1.01
N ILE A 161 0.84 5.38 0.76
CA ILE A 161 -0.07 6.36 1.37
C ILE A 161 -1.43 6.31 0.67
N SER A 162 -2.50 6.08 1.44
CA SER A 162 -3.87 6.23 0.94
C SER A 162 -4.22 7.71 0.77
N LEU A 163 -4.75 8.07 -0.41
CA LEU A 163 -5.01 9.47 -0.80
C LEU A 163 -6.50 9.79 -0.90
N TYR A 164 -7.29 8.81 -1.33
CA TYR A 164 -8.74 8.95 -1.41
C TYR A 164 -9.40 7.57 -1.46
N SER A 165 -10.50 7.37 -0.76
CA SER A 165 -11.32 6.17 -0.94
C SER A 165 -12.80 6.51 -0.84
N ARG A 166 -13.64 5.86 -1.65
CA ARG A 166 -15.08 6.04 -1.58
C ARG A 166 -15.84 4.87 -2.18
N ILE A 167 -17.05 4.67 -1.68
CA ILE A 167 -18.03 3.73 -2.19
C ILE A 167 -19.16 4.54 -2.81
N TYR A 168 -19.52 4.24 -4.05
CA TYR A 168 -20.62 4.91 -4.73
C TYR A 168 -21.76 3.94 -5.00
N SER A 169 -22.98 4.38 -4.71
CA SER A 169 -24.19 3.74 -5.22
C SER A 169 -24.40 4.10 -6.70
N HIS A 170 -25.33 3.39 -7.32
CA HIS A 170 -25.75 3.64 -8.70
C HIS A 170 -26.44 4.99 -8.91
N THR A 171 -27.08 5.52 -7.86
CA THR A 171 -27.77 6.80 -7.89
C THR A 171 -26.82 7.98 -7.73
N SER A 172 -25.58 7.73 -7.30
CA SER A 172 -24.59 8.77 -7.03
C SER A 172 -24.30 9.66 -8.24
N ALA A 173 -24.49 10.96 -8.07
CA ALA A 173 -24.07 11.96 -9.04
C ALA A 173 -22.55 11.98 -9.24
N GLN A 174 -21.82 11.81 -8.13
CA GLN A 174 -20.38 11.82 -8.09
C GLN A 174 -19.80 10.62 -8.85
N TYR A 175 -20.45 9.46 -8.78
CA TYR A 175 -20.11 8.33 -9.63
C TYR A 175 -20.26 8.66 -11.12
N LYS A 176 -21.38 9.25 -11.55
CA LYS A 176 -21.58 9.57 -12.98
C LYS A 176 -20.56 10.60 -13.48
N LEU A 177 -20.17 11.56 -12.64
CA LEU A 177 -19.09 12.49 -12.94
C LEU A 177 -17.74 11.76 -13.04
N LEU A 178 -17.43 10.88 -12.08
CA LEU A 178 -16.21 10.08 -12.08
C LEU A 178 -16.13 9.19 -13.33
N GLU A 179 -17.19 8.45 -13.67
CA GLU A 179 -17.28 7.63 -14.88
C GLU A 179 -16.94 8.46 -16.12
N TYR A 180 -17.57 9.64 -16.27
CA TYR A 180 -17.29 10.55 -17.38
C TYR A 180 -15.80 10.95 -17.44
N ILE A 181 -15.23 11.32 -16.29
CA ILE A 181 -13.82 11.71 -16.19
C ILE A 181 -12.90 10.55 -16.60
N LEU A 182 -13.14 9.34 -16.08
CA LEU A 182 -12.35 8.14 -16.36
C LEU A 182 -12.30 7.84 -17.87
N HIS A 183 -13.46 7.82 -18.53
CA HIS A 183 -13.57 7.56 -19.97
C HIS A 183 -12.87 8.60 -20.84
N ARG A 184 -12.99 9.88 -20.47
CA ARG A 184 -12.39 11.00 -21.22
C ARG A 184 -10.86 10.97 -21.18
N ASN A 185 -10.29 10.50 -20.08
CA ASN A 185 -8.88 10.64 -19.76
C ASN A 185 -8.05 9.37 -19.99
N CYS A 186 -8.65 8.32 -20.57
CA CYS A 186 -7.94 7.09 -20.94
C CYS A 186 -6.81 7.37 -21.94
N ALA A 187 -5.64 6.81 -21.65
CA ALA A 187 -4.43 6.91 -22.48
C ALA A 187 -4.54 6.16 -23.80
N ASP A 188 -5.27 5.05 -23.82
CA ASP A 188 -5.28 4.07 -24.90
C ASP A 188 -6.58 3.24 -24.90
N LYS A 189 -6.71 2.36 -25.92
CA LYS A 189 -7.89 1.51 -26.11
C LYS A 189 -8.03 0.43 -25.03
N ILE A 190 -6.93 -0.13 -24.52
CA ILE A 190 -6.93 -1.17 -23.49
C ILE A 190 -7.48 -0.58 -22.19
N SER A 191 -6.91 0.55 -21.75
CA SER A 191 -7.36 1.32 -20.59
C SER A 191 -8.84 1.68 -20.69
N ARG A 192 -9.28 2.18 -21.86
CA ARG A 192 -10.69 2.50 -22.11
C ARG A 192 -11.59 1.27 -22.05
N ASN A 193 -11.16 0.15 -22.61
CA ASN A 193 -11.92 -1.09 -22.58
C ASN A 193 -12.10 -1.60 -21.15
N SER A 194 -11.04 -1.62 -20.33
CA SER A 194 -11.13 -2.04 -18.93
C SER A 194 -12.07 -1.16 -18.12
N ILE A 195 -12.00 0.17 -18.29
CA ILE A 195 -12.94 1.13 -17.65
C ILE A 195 -14.38 0.89 -18.15
N SER A 196 -14.57 0.69 -19.46
CA SER A 196 -15.89 0.43 -20.04
C SER A 196 -16.53 -0.84 -19.50
N GLN A 197 -15.74 -1.91 -19.34
CA GLN A 197 -16.24 -3.18 -18.79
C GLN A 197 -16.72 -3.01 -17.36
N ILE A 198 -15.89 -2.47 -16.45
CA ILE A 198 -16.29 -2.33 -15.04
C ILE A 198 -17.46 -1.35 -14.85
N THR A 199 -17.49 -0.21 -15.56
CA THR A 199 -18.60 0.75 -15.41
C THR A 199 -19.89 0.26 -16.07
N SER A 200 -19.81 -0.52 -17.16
CA SER A 200 -20.99 -1.14 -17.78
C SER A 200 -21.55 -2.29 -16.95
N THR A 201 -20.68 -3.13 -16.38
CA THR A 201 -21.08 -4.16 -15.42
C THR A 201 -21.82 -3.53 -14.27
N PHE A 202 -21.24 -2.52 -13.60
CA PHE A 202 -21.92 -1.81 -12.52
C PHE A 202 -23.29 -1.29 -12.94
N ARG A 203 -23.38 -0.65 -14.13
CA ARG A 203 -24.63 -0.11 -14.68
C ARG A 203 -25.75 -1.15 -14.83
N ASN A 204 -25.40 -2.36 -15.26
CA ASN A 204 -26.40 -3.37 -15.64
C ASN A 204 -26.78 -4.31 -14.51
N VAL A 205 -26.00 -4.37 -13.42
CA VAL A 205 -26.11 -5.46 -12.45
C VAL A 205 -27.10 -5.23 -11.31
N GLN A 206 -27.49 -3.99 -11.03
CA GLN A 206 -28.35 -3.69 -9.88
C GLN A 206 -29.73 -4.38 -9.96
N GLN A 207 -30.21 -4.73 -11.16
CA GLN A 207 -31.46 -5.45 -11.35
C GLN A 207 -31.32 -6.99 -11.29
N LYS A 208 -30.09 -7.51 -11.34
CA LYS A 208 -29.83 -8.95 -11.49
C LYS A 208 -29.71 -9.69 -10.15
N TYR A 209 -29.30 -8.99 -9.08
CA TYR A 209 -29.03 -9.62 -7.79
C TYR A 209 -29.88 -9.01 -6.69
N ASN A 210 -30.31 -9.84 -5.74
CA ASN A 210 -31.03 -9.40 -4.54
C ASN A 210 -30.08 -8.85 -3.48
N THR A 211 -29.21 -7.91 -3.86
CA THR A 211 -28.28 -7.22 -2.97
C THR A 211 -27.86 -5.88 -3.54
N ASN A 212 -27.47 -4.96 -2.67
CA ASN A 212 -26.90 -3.72 -3.13
C ASN A 212 -25.49 -3.98 -3.67
N ILE A 213 -25.25 -3.42 -4.84
CA ILE A 213 -23.97 -3.41 -5.50
C ILE A 213 -23.46 -1.98 -5.49
N TYR A 214 -22.15 -1.82 -5.26
CA TYR A 214 -21.49 -0.53 -5.22
C TYR A 214 -20.25 -0.50 -6.10
N PHE A 215 -19.84 0.72 -6.45
CA PHE A 215 -18.58 0.97 -7.13
C PHE A 215 -17.56 1.47 -6.09
N GLY A 216 -16.53 0.67 -5.83
CA GLY A 216 -15.44 1.01 -4.92
C GLY A 216 -14.31 1.71 -5.66
N VAL A 217 -13.75 2.75 -5.03
CA VAL A 217 -12.55 3.44 -5.50
C VAL A 217 -11.59 3.60 -4.34
N ALA A 218 -10.34 3.20 -4.55
CA ALA A 218 -9.22 3.53 -3.67
C ALA A 218 -8.09 4.14 -4.50
N ALA A 219 -7.65 5.33 -4.12
CA ALA A 219 -6.52 6.03 -4.69
C ALA A 219 -5.40 6.05 -3.67
N MET A 220 -4.21 5.69 -4.11
CA MET A 220 -3.02 5.57 -3.28
C MET A 220 -1.83 6.17 -4.01
N GLU A 221 -0.75 6.36 -3.28
CA GLU A 221 0.55 6.60 -3.88
C GLU A 221 0.84 5.60 -5.02
N TYR A 222 1.41 6.11 -6.10
CA TYR A 222 1.97 5.24 -7.13
C TYR A 222 3.35 4.76 -6.71
N ILE A 223 3.48 3.45 -6.52
CA ILE A 223 4.77 2.81 -6.28
C ILE A 223 5.55 2.79 -7.61
N GLU A 224 6.74 3.39 -7.60
CA GLU A 224 7.56 3.52 -8.80
C GLU A 224 8.06 2.17 -9.32
N SER A 225 8.38 2.11 -10.62
CA SER A 225 8.78 0.87 -11.30
C SER A 225 10.16 0.35 -10.90
N ASP A 226 10.91 1.09 -10.08
CA ASP A 226 12.20 0.68 -9.52
C ASP A 226 12.06 -0.14 -8.23
N TYR A 227 10.84 -0.29 -7.71
CA TYR A 227 10.52 -1.27 -6.69
C TYR A 227 10.43 -2.68 -7.30
N ILE A 228 11.08 -3.62 -6.64
CA ILE A 228 11.12 -5.04 -7.03
C ILE A 228 10.39 -5.83 -5.94
N VAL A 229 9.57 -6.80 -6.35
CA VAL A 229 8.93 -7.73 -5.40
C VAL A 229 10.01 -8.57 -4.74
N TYR A 230 10.03 -8.62 -3.42
CA TYR A 230 11.11 -9.24 -2.67
C TYR A 230 11.25 -10.74 -2.97
N CYS A 231 10.11 -11.40 -3.21
CA CYS A 231 10.04 -12.78 -3.64
C CYS A 231 10.82 -13.05 -4.95
N ASP A 232 10.84 -12.10 -5.89
CA ASP A 232 11.55 -12.25 -7.16
C ASP A 232 13.08 -12.19 -6.99
N ILE A 233 13.56 -11.60 -5.89
CA ILE A 233 14.97 -11.59 -5.51
C ILE A 233 15.33 -12.89 -4.77
N ILE A 234 14.43 -13.38 -3.91
CA ILE A 234 14.66 -14.58 -3.07
C ILE A 234 14.55 -15.89 -3.87
N LYS A 235 13.58 -16.00 -4.76
CA LYS A 235 13.28 -17.24 -5.51
C LYS A 235 14.52 -17.81 -6.22
N PRO A 236 15.29 -17.04 -7.01
CA PRO A 236 16.49 -17.55 -7.68
C PRO A 236 17.53 -18.12 -6.70
N ILE A 237 17.77 -17.45 -5.56
CA ILE A 237 18.72 -17.93 -4.54
C ILE A 237 18.30 -19.30 -4.01
N ILE A 238 17.01 -19.47 -3.72
CA ILE A 238 16.50 -20.74 -3.19
C ILE A 238 16.56 -21.85 -4.24
N PHE A 239 16.02 -21.61 -5.44
CA PHE A 239 15.83 -22.66 -6.43
C PHE A 239 17.09 -22.97 -7.23
N ASP A 240 17.88 -21.95 -7.57
CA ASP A 240 19.01 -22.09 -8.48
C ASP A 240 20.34 -22.28 -7.74
N GLU A 241 20.45 -21.85 -6.48
CA GLU A 241 21.69 -21.97 -5.69
C GLU A 241 21.59 -23.03 -4.59
N ILE A 242 20.49 -23.07 -3.82
CA ILE A 242 20.40 -23.93 -2.63
C ILE A 242 19.83 -25.32 -2.98
N LYS A 243 18.70 -25.37 -3.69
CA LYS A 243 17.98 -26.63 -3.97
C LYS A 243 18.66 -27.52 -5.00
N VAL A 244 19.58 -26.98 -5.80
CA VAL A 244 20.40 -27.75 -6.75
C VAL A 244 21.50 -28.56 -6.07
N ILE A 245 21.81 -28.28 -4.80
CA ILE A 245 22.83 -29.00 -4.04
C ILE A 245 22.26 -30.36 -3.60
N PRO A 246 22.94 -31.49 -3.89
CA PRO A 246 22.48 -32.81 -3.47
C PRO A 246 22.23 -32.88 -1.95
N GLY A 247 21.06 -33.39 -1.55
CA GLY A 247 20.61 -33.48 -0.16
C GLY A 247 19.77 -32.29 0.34
N ASN A 248 19.65 -31.21 -0.46
CA ASN A 248 18.84 -30.03 -0.12
C ASN A 248 17.49 -29.97 -0.84
N GLU A 249 17.14 -30.98 -1.64
CA GLU A 249 15.99 -30.96 -2.55
C GLU A 249 14.67 -30.77 -1.80
N ASN A 250 14.60 -31.34 -0.60
CA ASN A 250 13.41 -31.35 0.26
C ASN A 250 13.32 -30.14 1.20
N ILE A 251 14.28 -29.20 1.17
CA ILE A 251 14.20 -27.99 2.01
C ILE A 251 12.98 -27.17 1.58
N HIS A 252 12.12 -26.83 2.54
CA HIS A 252 10.94 -26.04 2.27
C HIS A 252 11.35 -24.58 1.98
N LYS A 253 10.76 -23.96 0.95
CA LYS A 253 11.11 -22.59 0.53
C LYS A 253 10.86 -21.51 1.59
N TYR A 254 10.07 -21.84 2.61
CA TYR A 254 9.72 -20.93 3.71
C TYR A 254 10.43 -21.28 5.02
N ASP A 255 11.33 -22.27 5.03
CA ASP A 255 12.14 -22.59 6.22
C ASP A 255 13.37 -21.68 6.27
N SER A 256 13.17 -20.43 6.69
CA SER A 256 14.22 -19.43 6.66
C SER A 256 15.46 -19.81 7.46
N ILE A 257 15.31 -20.50 8.61
CA ILE A 257 16.47 -20.88 9.44
C ILE A 257 17.31 -21.91 8.68
N ASN A 258 16.68 -22.96 8.15
CA ASN A 258 17.44 -23.96 7.42
C ASN A 258 18.02 -23.38 6.13
N LEU A 259 17.27 -22.57 5.39
CA LEU A 259 17.77 -21.89 4.19
C LEU A 259 18.90 -20.90 4.50
N SER A 260 18.84 -20.17 5.61
CA SER A 260 19.83 -19.15 5.98
C SER A 260 21.24 -19.71 6.21
N LYS A 261 21.35 -20.98 6.62
CA LYS A 261 22.64 -21.67 6.78
C LYS A 261 23.42 -21.79 5.47
N TYR A 262 22.71 -21.81 4.35
CA TYR A 262 23.30 -21.95 3.01
C TYR A 262 23.57 -20.61 2.34
N SER A 263 22.98 -19.50 2.80
CA SER A 263 23.19 -18.18 2.20
C SER A 263 23.04 -17.04 3.21
N LYS A 264 24.17 -16.37 3.50
CA LYS A 264 24.19 -15.15 4.31
C LYS A 264 23.31 -14.05 3.71
N ARG A 265 23.31 -13.90 2.38
CA ARG A 265 22.46 -12.92 1.70
C ARG A 265 20.98 -13.18 1.97
N LEU A 266 20.54 -14.44 1.86
CA LEU A 266 19.16 -14.82 2.14
C LEU A 266 18.80 -14.58 3.62
N ARG A 267 19.75 -14.82 4.53
CA ARG A 267 19.59 -14.50 5.96
C ARG A 267 19.35 -13.01 6.19
N TRP A 268 20.18 -12.15 5.62
CA TRP A 268 19.99 -10.69 5.66
C TRP A 268 18.65 -10.29 5.08
N MET A 269 18.23 -10.95 4.00
CA MET A 269 17.00 -10.60 3.33
C MET A 269 15.77 -10.90 4.21
N TYR A 270 15.65 -12.11 4.76
CA TYR A 270 14.57 -12.44 5.68
C TYR A 270 14.55 -11.54 6.91
N ASN A 271 15.71 -11.23 7.49
CA ASN A 271 15.76 -10.35 8.66
C ASN A 271 15.43 -8.89 8.36
N THR A 272 15.72 -8.40 7.15
CA THR A 272 15.21 -7.09 6.70
C THR A 272 13.69 -7.11 6.66
N THR A 273 13.08 -8.18 6.12
CA THR A 273 11.62 -8.34 6.12
C THR A 273 11.04 -8.41 7.53
N ARG A 274 11.64 -9.21 8.43
CA ARG A 274 11.20 -9.29 9.84
C ARG A 274 11.25 -7.93 10.50
N TYR A 275 12.34 -7.18 10.28
CA TYR A 275 12.49 -5.86 10.86
C TYR A 275 11.40 -4.89 10.38
N GLU A 276 11.05 -4.89 9.09
CA GLU A 276 10.00 -4.02 8.57
C GLU A 276 8.60 -4.38 9.11
N LEU A 277 8.31 -5.68 9.26
CA LEU A 277 7.06 -6.16 9.89
C LEU A 277 7.01 -5.85 11.39
N LEU A 278 8.13 -6.05 12.09
CA LEU A 278 8.29 -5.67 13.50
C LEU A 278 8.05 -4.18 13.69
N ARG A 279 8.62 -3.36 12.82
CA ARG A 279 8.46 -1.90 12.86
C ARG A 279 7.03 -1.48 12.59
N LEU A 280 6.37 -2.06 11.58
CA LEU A 280 4.94 -1.85 11.35
C LEU A 280 4.15 -2.12 12.65
N ALA A 281 4.36 -3.28 13.26
CA ALA A 281 3.67 -3.66 14.49
C ALA A 281 3.94 -2.71 15.67
N ILE A 282 5.21 -2.41 15.96
CA ILE A 282 5.58 -1.55 17.10
C ILE A 282 5.07 -0.12 16.90
N ASP A 283 5.22 0.43 15.71
CA ASP A 283 4.92 1.83 15.45
C ASP A 283 3.42 2.10 15.25
N THR A 284 2.69 1.15 14.66
CA THR A 284 1.28 1.36 14.30
C THR A 284 0.31 0.50 15.11
N GLY A 285 0.79 -0.54 15.79
CA GLY A 285 -0.06 -1.52 16.47
C GLY A 285 -0.89 -2.38 15.52
N TYR A 286 -0.48 -2.47 14.26
CA TYR A 286 -1.14 -3.33 13.28
C TYR A 286 -0.17 -4.38 12.76
N SER A 287 -0.73 -5.55 12.47
CA SER A 287 -0.09 -6.58 11.68
C SER A 287 -0.64 -6.53 10.24
N GLN A 288 0.23 -6.76 9.26
CA GLN A 288 -0.19 -6.89 7.86
C GLN A 288 -0.96 -8.20 7.60
N GLY A 289 -0.73 -9.25 8.39
CA GLY A 289 -1.53 -10.49 8.38
C GLY A 289 -1.39 -11.41 7.16
N ASP A 290 -0.55 -11.10 6.19
CA ASP A 290 -0.25 -11.92 5.01
C ASP A 290 1.25 -11.84 4.66
N TYR A 291 2.09 -12.43 5.52
CA TYR A 291 3.53 -12.22 5.55
C TYR A 291 4.30 -12.89 4.39
N HIS A 292 3.71 -13.02 3.21
CA HIS A 292 4.45 -13.47 2.04
C HIS A 292 5.48 -12.41 1.64
N THR A 293 6.64 -12.85 1.20
CA THR A 293 7.66 -11.97 0.61
C THR A 293 7.20 -11.32 -0.70
N GLU A 294 6.06 -11.77 -1.26
CA GLU A 294 5.39 -11.15 -2.41
C GLU A 294 4.70 -9.83 -2.02
N ASN A 295 4.38 -9.65 -0.75
CA ASN A 295 3.76 -8.44 -0.20
C ASN A 295 4.79 -7.42 0.30
N LEU A 296 6.08 -7.63 -0.01
CA LEU A 296 7.13 -6.66 0.22
C LEU A 296 7.78 -6.25 -1.09
N LEU A 297 7.94 -4.95 -1.25
CA LEU A 297 8.59 -4.32 -2.37
C LEU A 297 9.86 -3.64 -1.88
N VAL A 298 10.96 -3.82 -2.57
CA VAL A 298 12.23 -3.20 -2.22
C VAL A 298 12.74 -2.35 -3.36
N ASN A 299 13.19 -1.15 -3.01
CA ASN A 299 13.89 -0.26 -3.90
C ASN A 299 15.35 -0.19 -3.45
N GLU A 300 16.24 -0.93 -4.12
CA GLU A 300 17.65 -1.00 -3.73
C GLU A 300 18.37 0.35 -3.82
N LYS A 301 17.98 1.20 -4.78
CA LYS A 301 18.59 2.52 -4.98
C LYS A 301 18.25 3.48 -3.84
N LYS A 302 16.98 3.48 -3.41
CA LYS A 302 16.49 4.31 -2.30
C LYS A 302 16.68 3.64 -0.94
N ARG A 303 17.02 2.35 -0.92
CA ARG A 303 17.12 1.49 0.27
C ARG A 303 15.85 1.51 1.12
N LEU A 304 14.71 1.47 0.43
CA LEU A 304 13.39 1.47 1.05
C LEU A 304 12.70 0.14 0.85
N THR A 305 11.96 -0.27 1.88
CA THR A 305 11.03 -1.39 1.82
C THR A 305 9.61 -0.86 1.96
N MET A 306 8.69 -1.39 1.17
CA MET A 306 7.27 -1.08 1.21
C MET A 306 6.47 -2.36 1.34
N ILE A 307 5.64 -2.41 2.36
CA ILE A 307 4.69 -3.46 2.68
C ILE A 307 3.38 -3.11 2.00
N ILE A 308 2.83 -4.06 1.25
CA ILE A 308 1.58 -3.92 0.50
C ILE A 308 0.60 -5.03 0.89
N ASP A 309 -0.59 -4.99 0.28
CA ASP A 309 -1.67 -5.95 0.46
C ASP A 309 -2.09 -6.15 1.92
N PHE A 310 -2.97 -5.26 2.36
CA PHE A 310 -3.49 -5.22 3.72
C PHE A 310 -4.86 -5.91 3.84
N GLY A 311 -5.24 -6.76 2.86
CA GLY A 311 -6.53 -7.44 2.86
C GLY A 311 -6.77 -8.38 4.05
N LYS A 312 -5.69 -8.84 4.71
CA LYS A 312 -5.74 -9.68 5.93
C LYS A 312 -5.19 -8.99 7.18
N GLY A 313 -4.88 -7.70 7.10
CA GLY A 313 -4.27 -7.02 8.23
C GLY A 313 -5.24 -6.84 9.38
N LYS A 314 -4.69 -6.72 10.58
CA LYS A 314 -5.42 -6.72 11.85
C LYS A 314 -4.72 -5.84 12.87
N GLU A 315 -5.50 -5.25 13.75
CA GLU A 315 -4.96 -4.61 14.96
C GLU A 315 -4.40 -5.68 15.90
N ILE A 316 -3.25 -5.40 16.50
CA ILE A 316 -2.62 -6.27 17.50
C ILE A 316 -3.23 -5.95 18.86
N ILE A 317 -3.92 -6.94 19.43
CA ILE A 317 -4.46 -6.84 20.79
C ILE A 317 -3.31 -6.61 21.76
N ASP A 318 -3.45 -5.62 22.64
CA ASP A 318 -2.46 -5.27 23.67
C ASP A 318 -1.06 -4.94 23.12
N ASN A 319 -0.97 -4.20 21.99
CA ASN A 319 0.32 -3.78 21.42
C ASN A 319 1.26 -3.02 22.39
N ARG A 320 0.73 -2.51 23.51
CA ARG A 320 1.53 -1.92 24.58
C ARG A 320 2.59 -2.87 25.11
N ASP A 321 2.27 -4.16 25.23
CA ASP A 321 3.22 -5.17 25.69
C ASP A 321 4.38 -5.33 24.71
N ASN A 322 4.10 -5.31 23.40
CA ASN A 322 5.15 -5.34 22.38
C ASN A 322 6.06 -4.10 22.46
N ILE A 323 5.48 -2.92 22.69
CA ILE A 323 6.24 -1.67 22.87
C ILE A 323 7.14 -1.76 24.12
N ASP A 324 6.61 -2.28 25.23
CA ASP A 324 7.37 -2.42 26.48
C ASP A 324 8.51 -3.43 26.33
N LEU A 325 8.28 -4.57 25.65
CA LEU A 325 9.31 -5.53 25.30
C LEU A 325 10.38 -4.92 24.38
N TRP A 326 9.98 -4.14 23.39
CA TRP A 326 10.91 -3.43 22.50
C TRP A 326 11.77 -2.43 23.27
N MET A 327 11.19 -1.70 24.22
CA MET A 327 11.93 -0.80 25.10
C MET A 327 12.90 -1.54 26.03
N LYS A 328 12.60 -2.77 26.45
CA LYS A 328 13.53 -3.61 27.20
C LYS A 328 14.72 -4.05 26.34
N ILE A 329 14.49 -4.45 25.09
CA ILE A 329 15.58 -4.76 24.13
C ILE A 329 16.54 -3.58 24.00
N LYS A 330 16.01 -2.36 23.86
CA LYS A 330 16.82 -1.13 23.76
C LYS A 330 17.66 -0.81 24.99
N LYS A 331 17.28 -1.33 26.17
CA LYS A 331 17.91 -1.01 27.46
C LYS A 331 18.73 -2.16 28.04
N SER A 332 18.49 -3.39 27.60
CA SER A 332 19.15 -4.56 28.16
C SER A 332 20.62 -4.61 27.75
N ASN A 333 21.44 -5.13 28.67
CA ASN A 333 22.84 -5.45 28.42
C ASN A 333 23.03 -6.95 28.09
N SER A 334 21.94 -7.73 28.04
CA SER A 334 21.96 -9.17 27.77
C SER A 334 21.37 -9.46 26.39
N ASP A 335 22.21 -9.97 25.48
CA ASP A 335 21.81 -10.43 24.16
C ASP A 335 20.79 -11.58 24.24
N GLU A 336 20.94 -12.50 25.20
CA GLU A 336 20.05 -13.67 25.34
C GLU A 336 18.65 -13.27 25.80
N GLU A 337 18.57 -12.36 26.77
CA GLU A 337 17.30 -11.83 27.25
C GLU A 337 16.59 -11.02 26.15
N SER A 338 17.35 -10.20 25.42
CA SER A 338 16.84 -9.39 24.31
C SER A 338 16.36 -10.24 23.14
N LEU A 339 17.05 -11.34 22.83
CA LEU A 339 16.59 -12.33 21.85
C LEU A 339 15.26 -12.93 22.27
N GLN A 340 15.07 -13.25 23.56
CA GLN A 340 13.81 -13.79 24.04
C GLN A 340 12.67 -12.77 23.89
N TYR A 341 12.89 -11.52 24.32
CA TYR A 341 11.91 -10.45 24.12
C TYR A 341 11.55 -10.24 22.64
N LEU A 342 12.52 -10.33 21.73
CA LEU A 342 12.25 -10.22 20.31
C LEU A 342 11.40 -11.39 19.79
N ARG A 343 11.66 -12.62 20.25
CA ARG A 343 10.85 -13.78 19.90
C ARG A 343 9.40 -13.62 20.38
N ASP A 344 9.21 -13.11 21.59
CA ASP A 344 7.88 -12.87 22.16
C ASP A 344 7.09 -11.86 21.32
N ILE A 345 7.72 -10.75 20.90
CA ILE A 345 7.08 -9.77 20.01
C ILE A 345 6.69 -10.42 18.67
N LEU A 346 7.62 -11.14 18.03
CA LEU A 346 7.36 -11.77 16.73
C LEU A 346 6.29 -12.86 16.81
N LEU A 347 6.20 -13.56 17.94
CA LEU A 347 5.12 -14.50 18.23
C LEU A 347 3.77 -13.78 18.32
N ASN A 348 3.68 -12.68 19.07
CA ASN A 348 2.45 -11.89 19.19
C ASN A 348 1.96 -11.36 17.83
N ILE A 349 2.89 -10.88 16.99
CA ILE A 349 2.58 -10.47 15.62
C ILE A 349 2.02 -11.66 14.82
N PHE A 350 2.69 -12.81 14.88
CA PHE A 350 2.24 -14.02 14.19
C PHE A 350 0.83 -14.46 14.62
N GLU A 351 0.58 -14.52 15.93
CA GLU A 351 -0.66 -14.99 16.53
C GLU A 351 -1.85 -14.04 16.33
N THR A 352 -1.59 -12.78 16.00
CA THR A 352 -2.63 -11.81 15.61
C THR A 352 -3.48 -12.33 14.44
N THR A 353 -2.85 -13.04 13.50
CA THR A 353 -3.53 -13.53 12.29
C THR A 353 -3.60 -15.04 12.19
N PHE A 354 -2.61 -15.76 12.71
CA PHE A 354 -2.49 -17.20 12.52
C PHE A 354 -2.59 -17.97 13.83
N VAL A 355 -3.44 -18.98 13.85
CA VAL A 355 -3.37 -20.04 14.86
C VAL A 355 -2.26 -21.01 14.45
N GLU A 356 -1.42 -21.41 15.40
CA GLU A 356 -0.36 -22.38 15.15
C GLU A 356 -0.94 -23.76 14.82
N ASN A 357 -0.76 -24.17 13.57
CA ASN A 357 -1.08 -25.51 13.07
C ASN A 357 -0.02 -25.92 12.02
N GLU A 358 0.00 -27.18 11.57
CA GLU A 358 1.03 -27.68 10.64
C GLU A 358 1.14 -26.86 9.35
N LYS A 359 0.01 -26.42 8.78
CA LYS A 359 -0.04 -25.66 7.53
C LYS A 359 0.52 -24.24 7.69
N ASN A 360 0.00 -23.47 8.64
CA ASN A 360 0.45 -22.10 8.94
C ASN A 360 1.91 -22.11 9.42
N SER A 361 2.27 -23.15 10.17
CA SER A 361 3.64 -23.41 10.57
C SER A 361 4.58 -23.52 9.38
N ALA A 362 4.19 -24.26 8.32
CA ALA A 362 5.07 -24.45 7.18
C ALA A 362 5.28 -23.18 6.34
N GLU A 363 4.33 -22.25 6.35
CA GLU A 363 4.34 -21.06 5.48
C GLU A 363 4.89 -19.80 6.16
N TYR A 364 4.57 -19.56 7.43
CA TYR A 364 4.91 -18.29 8.10
C TYR A 364 5.81 -18.45 9.35
N LYS A 365 6.28 -19.66 9.69
CA LYS A 365 7.22 -19.86 10.82
C LYS A 365 8.48 -19.04 10.69
N TRP A 366 8.88 -18.70 9.47
CA TRP A 366 10.04 -17.86 9.26
C TRP A 366 9.93 -16.54 10.02
N LEU A 367 8.74 -15.97 10.24
CA LEU A 367 8.61 -14.71 10.96
C LEU A 367 9.12 -14.81 12.40
N LYS A 368 8.72 -15.84 13.15
CA LYS A 368 9.00 -15.98 14.60
C LYS A 368 10.23 -16.83 14.93
N ASN A 369 10.63 -17.73 14.02
CA ASN A 369 11.79 -18.59 14.23
C ASN A 369 13.07 -17.81 13.91
N ILE A 370 13.75 -17.34 14.96
CA ILE A 370 15.01 -16.60 14.90
C ILE A 370 16.03 -17.15 15.89
N ASP A 371 17.32 -17.02 15.56
CA ASP A 371 18.43 -17.26 16.48
C ASP A 371 19.23 -15.98 16.82
N MET A 372 20.36 -16.15 17.50
CA MET A 372 21.21 -15.04 17.93
C MET A 372 21.80 -14.22 16.77
N GLU A 373 22.14 -14.85 15.64
CA GLU A 373 22.66 -14.14 14.48
C GLU A 373 21.54 -13.31 13.82
N ASP A 374 20.33 -13.86 13.73
CA ASP A 374 19.16 -13.12 13.24
C ASP A 374 18.84 -11.90 14.10
N TYR A 375 18.85 -12.05 15.43
CA TYR A 375 18.67 -10.95 16.38
C TYR A 375 19.72 -9.85 16.18
N ARG A 376 21.00 -10.22 16.05
CA ARG A 376 22.09 -9.25 15.82
C ARG A 376 21.92 -8.49 14.50
N ILE A 377 21.47 -9.17 13.45
CA ILE A 377 21.15 -8.54 12.17
C ILE A 377 20.00 -7.53 12.34
N ILE A 378 18.90 -7.93 12.99
CA ILE A 378 17.75 -7.05 13.23
C ILE A 378 18.16 -5.82 14.05
N LEU A 379 18.96 -6.00 15.09
CA LEU A 379 19.46 -4.90 15.91
C LEU A 379 20.38 -3.96 15.13
N PHE A 380 21.26 -4.52 14.29
CA PHE A 380 22.12 -3.72 13.42
C PHE A 380 21.31 -2.89 12.41
N ILE A 381 20.31 -3.48 11.76
CA ILE A 381 19.41 -2.77 10.84
C ILE A 381 18.70 -1.63 11.58
N HIS A 382 18.22 -1.90 12.80
CA HIS A 382 17.58 -0.88 13.62
C HIS A 382 18.51 0.30 13.94
N GLN A 383 19.72 0.02 14.41
CA GLN A 383 20.73 1.04 14.74
C GLN A 383 21.10 1.90 13.54
N LEU A 384 21.25 1.29 12.35
CA LEU A 384 21.45 2.04 11.12
C LEU A 384 20.27 2.98 10.86
N ARG A 385 19.04 2.50 11.01
CA ARG A 385 17.86 3.34 10.74
C ARG A 385 17.74 4.53 11.70
N GLU A 386 18.00 4.32 12.99
CA GLU A 386 18.00 5.41 13.99
C GLU A 386 19.08 6.47 13.69
N LEU A 387 20.27 6.03 13.26
CA LEU A 387 21.40 6.91 12.99
C LEU A 387 21.17 7.81 11.77
N TYR A 388 20.58 7.25 10.71
CA TYR A 388 20.49 7.93 9.41
C TYR A 388 19.13 8.59 9.13
N THR A 389 18.05 8.10 9.72
CA THR A 389 16.69 8.50 9.33
C THR A 389 15.97 9.25 10.44
N GLU A 390 15.80 8.67 11.62
CA GLU A 390 14.86 9.20 12.63
C GLU A 390 15.32 10.55 13.19
N LYS A 391 16.57 10.68 13.66
CA LYS A 391 17.05 11.92 14.31
C LYS A 391 17.01 13.18 13.43
N LYS A 392 17.17 13.04 12.11
CA LYS A 392 17.11 14.18 11.17
C LYS A 392 15.67 14.51 10.77
N THR A 393 14.86 13.47 10.53
CA THR A 393 13.49 13.59 10.07
C THR A 393 12.58 14.19 11.15
N THR A 394 12.76 13.81 12.42
CA THR A 394 11.87 14.26 13.52
C THR A 394 11.75 15.77 13.64
N LYS A 395 12.85 16.52 13.59
CA LYS A 395 12.79 17.99 13.72
C LYS A 395 12.03 18.70 12.61
N VAL A 396 12.15 18.21 11.37
CA VAL A 396 11.47 18.79 10.20
C VAL A 396 9.96 18.60 10.32
N PHE A 397 9.55 17.38 10.66
CA PHE A 397 8.15 17.03 10.80
C PHE A 397 7.52 17.65 12.04
N ASP A 398 8.23 17.71 13.17
CA ASP A 398 7.80 18.43 14.37
C ASP A 398 7.49 19.88 14.03
N MET A 399 8.40 20.59 13.36
CA MET A 399 8.17 21.98 12.92
C MET A 399 6.95 22.10 12.00
N TYR A 400 6.77 21.16 11.07
CA TYR A 400 5.63 21.17 10.15
C TYR A 400 4.30 20.89 10.88
N PHE A 401 4.25 19.88 11.74
CA PHE A 401 3.05 19.53 12.52
C PHE A 401 2.70 20.60 13.58
N GLU A 402 3.70 21.18 14.25
CA GLU A 402 3.52 22.28 15.20
C GLU A 402 2.98 23.55 14.52
N SER A 403 3.40 23.82 13.27
CA SER A 403 2.91 24.98 12.50
C SER A 403 1.49 24.83 11.93
N ARG A 404 0.87 23.65 12.08
CA ARG A 404 -0.45 23.23 11.58
C ARG A 404 -0.70 23.43 10.08
N SER A 405 -0.90 22.32 9.37
CA SER A 405 -1.86 22.22 8.26
C SER A 405 -2.25 20.75 8.00
N GLU A 406 -3.39 20.36 8.59
CA GLU A 406 -4.34 19.34 8.15
C GLU A 406 -3.82 18.21 7.23
N TYR A 407 -3.48 17.05 7.83
CA TYR A 407 -3.54 15.76 7.14
C TYR A 407 -5.02 15.41 6.92
N VAL A 408 -5.69 16.04 5.95
CA VAL A 408 -7.10 15.72 5.67
C VAL A 408 -7.18 14.64 4.61
N PHE A 409 -6.82 13.44 5.03
CA PHE A 409 -7.57 12.30 4.52
C PHE A 409 -8.90 12.24 5.30
N ASN A 410 -10.03 12.17 4.58
CA ASN A 410 -11.33 11.98 5.22
C ASN A 410 -11.43 10.51 5.64
N GLY A 411 -10.97 10.21 6.86
CA GLY A 411 -10.81 8.85 7.41
C GLY A 411 -12.05 7.97 7.32
N TYR A 412 -13.23 8.56 7.10
CA TYR A 412 -14.47 7.83 6.96
C TYR A 412 -14.75 7.48 5.50
N ILE A 413 -14.71 6.18 5.19
CA ILE A 413 -15.37 5.68 3.99
C ILE A 413 -16.87 5.76 4.23
N TYR A 414 -17.55 6.56 3.42
CA TYR A 414 -19.01 6.60 3.38
C TYR A 414 -19.52 6.14 2.02
N ILE A 415 -20.72 5.58 2.05
CA ILE A 415 -21.50 5.28 0.86
C ILE A 415 -22.11 6.59 0.37
N ASP A 416 -21.76 6.97 -0.86
CA ASP A 416 -22.41 8.09 -1.53
C ASP A 416 -23.59 7.60 -2.34
N ASP A 417 -24.78 7.94 -1.89
CA ASP A 417 -26.06 7.66 -2.52
C ASP A 417 -26.74 8.92 -3.09
N LYS A 418 -26.09 10.07 -2.96
CA LYS A 418 -26.72 11.37 -3.21
C LYS A 418 -26.93 11.58 -4.72
N PRO A 419 -28.18 11.80 -5.16
CA PRO A 419 -28.45 12.14 -6.55
C PRO A 419 -27.98 13.56 -6.87
N PHE A 420 -27.96 13.89 -8.16
CA PHE A 420 -27.47 15.18 -8.64
C PHE A 420 -28.21 16.36 -8.03
N THR A 421 -27.48 17.24 -7.35
CA THR A 421 -27.91 18.62 -7.12
C THR A 421 -27.95 19.39 -8.44
N GLN A 422 -28.73 20.47 -8.54
CA GLN A 422 -28.77 21.30 -9.75
C GLN A 422 -27.37 21.77 -10.19
N VAL A 423 -26.53 22.20 -9.23
CA VAL A 423 -25.14 22.64 -9.50
C VAL A 423 -24.29 21.52 -10.10
N GLU A 424 -24.41 20.30 -9.59
CA GLU A 424 -23.69 19.15 -10.14
C GLU A 424 -24.22 18.76 -11.52
N LYS A 425 -25.53 18.90 -11.78
CA LYS A 425 -26.09 18.69 -13.13
C LYS A 425 -25.44 19.65 -14.10
N TYR A 426 -25.39 20.94 -13.76
CA TYR A 426 -24.72 21.94 -14.59
C TYR A 426 -23.26 21.56 -14.83
N ARG A 427 -22.47 21.28 -13.78
CA ARG A 427 -21.06 20.86 -13.93
C ARG A 427 -20.92 19.65 -14.88
N TYR A 428 -21.76 18.63 -14.72
CA TYR A 428 -21.76 17.45 -15.58
C TYR A 428 -22.06 17.78 -17.04
N TYR A 429 -23.09 18.60 -17.30
CA TYR A 429 -23.42 19.04 -18.67
C TYR A 429 -22.31 19.92 -19.26
N PHE A 430 -21.75 20.86 -18.50
CA PHE A 430 -20.62 21.69 -18.92
C PHE A 430 -19.35 20.86 -19.19
N CYS A 431 -19.12 19.78 -18.44
CA CYS A 431 -18.03 18.86 -18.71
C CYS A 431 -18.24 18.11 -20.03
N LYS A 432 -19.47 17.71 -20.36
CA LYS A 432 -19.82 16.99 -21.59
C LYS A 432 -19.82 17.87 -22.85
N ILE A 433 -20.13 19.16 -22.74
CA ILE A 433 -20.13 20.06 -23.89
C ILE A 433 -18.68 20.42 -24.25
N PRO A 434 -18.20 20.11 -25.47
CA PRO A 434 -16.88 20.55 -25.91
C PRO A 434 -16.79 22.08 -25.80
N MET A 435 -15.70 22.61 -25.24
CA MET A 435 -15.53 24.06 -25.03
C MET A 435 -15.75 24.88 -26.33
N ARG A 436 -15.47 24.28 -27.49
CA ARG A 436 -15.76 24.83 -28.82
C ARG A 436 -17.25 25.00 -29.16
N MET A 437 -18.14 24.17 -28.59
CA MET A 437 -19.60 24.34 -28.75
C MET A 437 -20.15 25.42 -27.83
N LEU A 438 -19.57 25.60 -26.64
CA LEU A 438 -19.95 26.68 -25.72
C LEU A 438 -19.60 28.06 -26.26
N MET A 439 -18.44 28.22 -26.91
CA MET A 439 -18.07 29.48 -27.58
C MET A 439 -18.83 29.76 -28.90
N ARG A 440 -19.77 28.90 -29.29
CA ARG A 440 -20.72 29.17 -30.39
C ARG A 440 -22.11 29.54 -29.89
N LEU A 441 -22.36 29.36 -28.59
CA LEU A 441 -23.64 29.69 -27.94
C LEU A 441 -23.58 31.05 -27.20
N PHE A 442 -22.37 31.60 -27.05
CA PHE A 442 -22.06 32.98 -26.68
C PHE A 442 -21.28 33.60 -27.83
#